data_AF-A0A2T1D4W0-F1
#
_entry.id   AF-A0A2T1D4W0-F1
#
_cell.length_a   1.000
_cell.length_b   1.000
_cell.length_c   1.000
_cell.angle_alpha   90.00
_cell.angle_beta   90.00
_cell.angle_gamma   90.00
#
_symmetry.space_group_name_H-M   'P 1'
#
loop_
_entity.id
_entity.type
_entity.pdbx_description
1 polymer ?
#
loop_
_entity_poly.entity_id
_entity_poly.type
_entity_poly.pdbx_seq_one_letter_code
_entity_poly.pdbx_strand_id
1 'polypeptide(L)'
;MSTSIDKSAAKSLSVQAIVFAEIIWAVLALLFFLLFSVAEPGQDRPVWYSYGTSVFEVVAFLAAAILCFRNWRSPQIVSGRKVWFGIGMGMLCYFVGGVLFTFWETYLGRDAAVSPGDFFYVPAYLFLGWGMVMAFADRRLNLEVWQWGIVAGIATISIAFATWLTISPEKTASADLFGIEPVSAQTIATPAKPTVKATQVAPKPGSQTPKVQPLVPQAVPSPQTAPSVLPFVLRAAPVKSEEQKPPAWVSAIEDTLAPFKTFLDYFYVMADVFILIVATTLLLAFWGGRFSQSWRMIAAAAFSLYIADMWFKYATARLENYQSGGLLEIFWVLSGVLFGIGAALEYDLSRSRRGGRRQA
;
A
#
# COMPACT_ATOMS: atom_id res chain seq x y z
N MET A 1 -45.41 18.91 -37.79
CA MET A 1 -45.68 18.00 -36.67
C MET A 1 -44.50 18.06 -35.72
N SER A 2 -44.72 18.69 -34.58
CA SER A 2 -43.73 18.94 -33.53
C SER A 2 -43.72 17.80 -32.50
N THR A 3 -42.65 17.81 -31.70
CA THR A 3 -42.46 17.21 -30.36
C THR A 3 -42.44 15.68 -30.25
N SER A 4 -41.25 15.14 -29.97
CA SER A 4 -41.03 14.16 -28.87
C SER A 4 -39.61 13.57 -28.85
N ILE A 5 -38.56 14.41 -28.80
CA ILE A 5 -37.21 13.92 -28.41
C ILE A 5 -36.59 14.88 -27.38
N ASP A 6 -37.36 15.20 -26.34
CA ASP A 6 -36.79 15.59 -25.04
C ASP A 6 -36.79 14.33 -24.16
N LYS A 7 -35.93 13.36 -24.52
CA LYS A 7 -35.73 12.16 -23.72
C LYS A 7 -34.43 12.31 -22.95
N SER A 8 -34.57 12.76 -21.71
CA SER A 8 -33.63 12.59 -20.60
C SER A 8 -32.16 12.91 -20.91
N ALA A 9 -31.81 14.20 -20.96
CA ALA A 9 -30.43 14.59 -20.69
C ALA A 9 -30.14 14.27 -19.23
N ALA A 10 -29.56 13.10 -18.96
CA ALA A 10 -29.18 12.64 -17.63
C ALA A 10 -28.50 13.79 -16.86
N LYS A 11 -29.05 14.17 -15.69
CA LYS A 11 -28.40 15.14 -14.80
C LYS A 11 -27.02 14.57 -14.44
N SER A 12 -25.96 15.19 -14.97
CA SER A 12 -24.60 14.86 -14.56
C SER A 12 -24.47 15.10 -13.05
N LEU A 13 -23.92 14.13 -12.32
CA LEU A 13 -23.59 14.28 -10.89
C LEU A 13 -22.85 15.59 -10.63
N SER A 14 -23.22 16.27 -9.54
CA SER A 14 -22.52 17.48 -9.10
C SER A 14 -21.05 17.14 -8.79
N VAL A 15 -20.13 18.03 -9.15
CA VAL A 15 -18.69 17.85 -8.85
C VAL A 15 -18.47 17.73 -7.35
N GLN A 16 -19.20 18.49 -6.53
CA GLN A 16 -19.14 18.37 -5.07
C GLN A 16 -19.53 16.97 -4.60
N ALA A 17 -20.57 16.37 -5.19
CA ALA A 17 -20.99 15.02 -4.84
C ALA A 17 -19.92 13.97 -5.20
N ILE A 18 -19.23 14.15 -6.33
CA ILE A 18 -18.10 13.29 -6.72
C ILE A 18 -16.97 13.43 -5.71
N VAL A 19 -16.56 14.67 -5.38
CA VAL A 19 -15.49 14.91 -4.40
C VAL A 19 -15.85 14.33 -3.02
N PHE A 20 -17.08 14.50 -2.55
CA PHE A 20 -17.51 13.90 -1.29
C PHE A 20 -17.52 12.37 -1.35
N ALA A 21 -17.97 11.76 -2.44
CA ALA A 21 -17.96 10.31 -2.61
C ALA A 21 -16.53 9.75 -2.57
N GLU A 22 -15.59 10.40 -3.25
CA GLU A 22 -14.16 10.06 -3.27
C GLU A 22 -13.52 10.19 -1.87
N ILE A 23 -13.82 11.27 -1.14
CA ILE A 23 -13.36 11.45 0.24
C ILE A 23 -13.94 10.37 1.17
N ILE A 24 -15.24 10.09 1.06
CA ILE A 24 -15.88 9.03 1.85
C ILE A 24 -15.22 7.67 1.54
N TRP A 25 -14.92 7.39 0.28
CA TRP A 25 -14.23 6.16 -0.13
C TRP A 25 -12.84 6.05 0.52
N ALA A 26 -12.04 7.12 0.49
CA ALA A 26 -10.74 7.17 1.15
C ALA A 26 -10.83 6.99 2.67
N VAL A 27 -11.82 7.60 3.33
CA VAL A 27 -12.04 7.45 4.78
C VAL A 27 -12.45 6.02 5.11
N LEU A 28 -13.35 5.41 4.32
CA LEU A 28 -13.76 4.02 4.51
C LEU A 28 -12.58 3.06 4.33
N ALA A 29 -11.74 3.28 3.31
CA ALA A 29 -10.50 2.54 3.13
C ALA A 29 -9.58 2.72 4.34
N LEU A 30 -9.37 3.95 4.81
CA LEU A 30 -8.53 4.22 5.98
C LEU A 30 -9.01 3.50 7.23
N LEU A 31 -10.30 3.56 7.52
CA LEU A 31 -10.88 2.82 8.63
C LEU A 31 -10.72 1.32 8.44
N PHE A 32 -10.89 0.80 7.22
CA PHE A 32 -10.71 -0.62 6.93
C PHE A 32 -9.27 -1.09 7.20
N PHE A 33 -8.26 -0.36 6.71
CA PHE A 33 -6.86 -0.67 7.00
C PHE A 33 -6.57 -0.53 8.50
N LEU A 34 -6.97 0.56 9.15
CA LEU A 34 -6.67 0.78 10.57
C LEU A 34 -7.32 -0.26 11.50
N LEU A 35 -8.51 -0.75 11.17
CA LEU A 35 -9.25 -1.70 12.00
C LEU A 35 -8.83 -3.15 11.76
N PHE A 36 -8.33 -3.48 10.56
CA PHE A 36 -8.17 -4.87 10.13
C PHE A 36 -6.78 -5.24 9.57
N SER A 37 -5.82 -4.31 9.48
CA SER A 37 -4.48 -4.60 8.94
C SER A 37 -3.56 -5.40 9.86
N VAL A 38 -3.86 -5.44 11.17
CA VAL A 38 -3.03 -6.12 12.17
C VAL A 38 -3.35 -7.61 12.16
N ALA A 39 -2.37 -8.41 11.72
CA ALA A 39 -2.45 -9.87 11.80
C ALA A 39 -2.08 -10.35 13.21
N GLU A 40 -2.67 -11.46 13.66
CA GLU A 40 -2.22 -12.12 14.88
C GLU A 40 -0.79 -12.68 14.71
N PRO A 41 0.08 -12.61 15.73
CA PRO A 41 1.45 -13.11 15.62
C PRO A 41 1.51 -14.56 15.14
N GLY A 42 2.12 -14.79 13.97
CA GLY A 42 2.27 -16.10 13.36
C GLY A 42 1.06 -16.63 12.58
N GLN A 43 0.05 -15.80 12.32
CA GLN A 43 -1.02 -16.10 11.38
C GLN A 43 -1.01 -15.15 10.18
N ASP A 44 -1.40 -15.67 9.03
CA ASP A 44 -1.59 -14.87 7.82
C ASP A 44 -2.85 -14.00 7.94
N ARG A 45 -2.85 -12.86 7.24
CA ARG A 45 -4.05 -12.02 7.16
C ARG A 45 -5.22 -12.81 6.55
N PRO A 46 -6.46 -12.62 7.04
CA PRO A 46 -7.62 -13.29 6.48
C PRO A 46 -7.82 -12.94 5.00
N VAL A 47 -8.19 -13.92 4.19
CA VAL A 47 -8.41 -13.74 2.74
C VAL A 47 -9.43 -12.64 2.41
N TRP A 48 -10.48 -12.50 3.21
CA TRP A 48 -11.49 -11.44 3.02
C TRP A 48 -10.88 -10.03 3.15
N TYR A 49 -9.84 -9.87 3.96
CA TYR A 49 -9.17 -8.59 4.15
C TYR A 49 -8.39 -8.22 2.88
N SER A 50 -7.62 -9.16 2.31
CA SER A 50 -6.89 -8.97 1.05
C SER A 50 -7.82 -8.66 -0.13
N TYR A 51 -9.00 -9.31 -0.19
CA TYR A 51 -10.03 -8.92 -1.17
C TYR A 51 -10.60 -7.52 -0.89
N GLY A 52 -10.81 -7.17 0.38
CA GLY A 52 -11.31 -5.85 0.77
C GLY A 52 -10.37 -4.72 0.36
N THR A 53 -9.07 -4.84 0.67
CA THR A 53 -8.05 -3.84 0.26
C THR A 53 -7.99 -3.71 -1.25
N SER A 54 -7.99 -4.84 -1.97
CA SER A 54 -8.03 -4.87 -3.43
C SER A 54 -9.25 -4.17 -4.00
N VAL A 55 -10.45 -4.39 -3.43
CA VAL A 55 -11.68 -3.73 -3.87
C VAL A 55 -11.59 -2.21 -3.70
N PHE A 56 -11.08 -1.73 -2.55
CA PHE A 56 -10.89 -0.29 -2.34
C PHE A 56 -9.98 0.34 -3.40
N GLU A 57 -8.89 -0.35 -3.73
CA GLU A 57 -7.91 0.10 -4.71
C GLU A 57 -8.48 0.10 -6.14
N VAL A 58 -8.97 -1.04 -6.62
CA VAL A 58 -9.43 -1.15 -8.02
C VAL A 58 -10.62 -0.24 -8.29
N VAL A 59 -11.54 -0.07 -7.34
CA VAL A 59 -12.66 0.86 -7.49
C VAL A 59 -12.18 2.31 -7.58
N ALA A 60 -11.18 2.71 -6.77
CA ALA A 60 -10.63 4.06 -6.81
C ALA A 60 -9.99 4.35 -8.18
N PHE A 61 -9.17 3.44 -8.70
CA PHE A 61 -8.55 3.60 -10.03
C PHE A 61 -9.56 3.56 -11.18
N LEU A 62 -10.59 2.70 -11.09
CA LEU A 62 -11.66 2.67 -12.08
C LEU A 62 -12.47 3.99 -12.09
N ALA A 63 -12.83 4.50 -10.91
CA ALA A 63 -13.52 5.77 -10.77
C ALA A 63 -12.68 6.92 -11.38
N ALA A 64 -11.38 6.96 -11.05
CA ALA A 64 -10.44 7.92 -11.62
C ALA A 64 -10.37 7.82 -13.16
N ALA A 65 -10.27 6.62 -13.71
CA ALA A 65 -10.25 6.38 -15.15
C ALA A 65 -11.52 6.91 -15.83
N ILE A 66 -12.70 6.62 -15.27
CA ILE A 66 -13.99 7.09 -15.79
C ILE A 66 -14.05 8.62 -15.80
N LEU A 67 -13.64 9.28 -14.71
CA LEU A 67 -13.62 10.73 -14.59
C LEU A 67 -12.61 11.39 -15.54
N CYS A 68 -11.45 10.76 -15.75
CA CYS A 68 -10.47 11.20 -16.72
C CYS A 68 -10.99 11.08 -18.15
N PHE A 69 -11.64 9.97 -18.51
CA PHE A 69 -12.24 9.81 -19.84
C PHE A 69 -13.42 10.77 -20.09
N ARG A 70 -14.17 11.14 -19.05
CA ARG A 70 -15.15 12.24 -19.12
C ARG A 70 -14.46 13.55 -19.53
N ASN A 71 -13.31 13.85 -18.93
CA ASN A 71 -12.55 15.06 -19.24
C ASN A 71 -11.95 15.01 -20.65
N TRP A 72 -11.44 13.86 -21.09
CA TRP A 72 -10.96 13.65 -22.46
C TRP A 72 -12.04 13.91 -23.51
N ARG A 73 -13.27 13.45 -23.27
CA ARG A 73 -14.41 13.67 -24.18
C ARG A 73 -14.89 15.12 -24.19
N SER A 74 -14.51 15.93 -23.21
CA SER A 74 -14.90 17.33 -23.13
C SER A 74 -14.03 18.20 -24.07
N PRO A 75 -14.61 18.86 -25.10
CA PRO A 75 -13.86 19.75 -25.98
C PRO A 75 -13.42 21.04 -25.29
N GLN A 76 -13.89 21.31 -24.07
CA GLN A 76 -13.69 22.56 -23.33
C GLN A 76 -12.69 22.43 -22.18
N ILE A 77 -12.05 21.27 -22.03
CA ILE A 77 -11.14 21.00 -20.92
C ILE A 77 -9.88 21.87 -21.02
N VAL A 78 -9.55 22.62 -19.97
CA VAL A 78 -8.51 23.66 -20.03
C VAL A 78 -7.10 23.07 -20.15
N SER A 79 -6.82 21.98 -19.44
CA SER A 79 -5.53 21.30 -19.54
C SER A 79 -5.32 20.53 -20.85
N GLY A 80 -6.36 20.41 -21.70
CA GLY A 80 -6.29 19.74 -22.99
C GLY A 80 -6.67 18.26 -22.95
N ARG A 81 -7.25 17.77 -24.06
CA ARG A 81 -7.81 16.41 -24.15
C ARG A 81 -6.75 15.32 -24.08
N LYS A 82 -5.55 15.57 -24.63
CA LYS A 82 -4.44 14.59 -24.66
C LYS A 82 -3.95 14.24 -23.26
N VAL A 83 -3.91 15.22 -22.35
CA VAL A 83 -3.54 15.05 -20.94
C VAL A 83 -4.45 14.03 -20.27
N TRP A 84 -5.76 14.27 -20.32
CA TRP A 84 -6.75 13.43 -19.66
C TRP A 84 -6.94 12.06 -20.34
N PHE A 85 -6.66 11.96 -21.63
CA PHE A 85 -6.57 10.67 -22.30
C PHE A 85 -5.40 9.84 -21.77
N GLY A 86 -4.20 10.43 -21.68
CA GLY A 86 -3.02 9.75 -21.14
C GLY A 86 -3.23 9.33 -19.68
N ILE A 87 -3.62 10.27 -18.81
CA ILE A 87 -3.91 9.95 -17.40
C ILE A 87 -5.02 8.90 -17.30
N GLY A 88 -6.13 9.05 -18.02
CA GLY A 88 -7.25 8.11 -17.98
C GLY A 88 -6.90 6.70 -18.46
N MET A 89 -6.10 6.59 -19.52
CA MET A 89 -5.58 5.30 -19.99
C MET A 89 -4.62 4.69 -18.96
N GLY A 90 -3.76 5.53 -18.35
CA GLY A 90 -2.90 5.11 -17.25
C GLY A 90 -3.69 4.49 -16.09
N MET A 91 -4.70 5.20 -15.60
CA MET A 91 -5.59 4.71 -14.53
C MET A 91 -6.35 3.44 -14.92
N LEU A 92 -6.81 3.33 -16.17
CA LEU A 92 -7.50 2.12 -16.65
C LEU A 92 -6.56 0.92 -16.71
N CYS A 93 -5.34 1.10 -17.23
CA CYS A 93 -4.31 0.07 -17.23
C CYS A 93 -3.97 -0.36 -15.80
N TYR A 94 -3.80 0.60 -14.88
CA TYR A 94 -3.55 0.31 -13.48
C TYR A 94 -4.70 -0.51 -12.85
N PHE A 95 -5.94 -0.12 -13.10
CA PHE A 95 -7.13 -0.88 -12.68
C PHE A 95 -7.12 -2.33 -13.17
N VAL A 96 -6.85 -2.55 -14.47
CA VAL A 96 -6.80 -3.91 -15.03
C VAL A 96 -5.63 -4.70 -14.46
N GLY A 97 -4.47 -4.05 -14.27
CA GLY A 97 -3.32 -4.62 -13.59
C GLY A 97 -3.66 -5.08 -12.17
N GLY A 98 -4.32 -4.23 -11.39
CA GLY A 98 -4.78 -4.54 -10.04
C GLY A 98 -5.74 -5.72 -9.99
N VAL A 99 -6.73 -5.78 -10.89
CA VAL A 99 -7.65 -6.93 -10.96
C VAL A 99 -6.91 -8.24 -11.26
N LEU A 100 -5.96 -8.22 -12.21
CA LEU A 100 -5.17 -9.41 -12.56
C LEU A 100 -4.20 -9.80 -11.45
N PHE A 101 -3.60 -8.81 -10.78
CA PHE A 101 -2.72 -9.01 -9.64
C PHE A 101 -3.48 -9.64 -8.47
N THR A 102 -4.63 -9.10 -8.08
CA THR A 102 -5.49 -9.69 -7.03
C THR A 102 -5.92 -11.11 -7.39
N PHE A 103 -6.28 -11.38 -8.65
CA PHE A 103 -6.60 -12.73 -9.08
C PHE A 103 -5.39 -13.68 -8.94
N TRP A 104 -4.19 -13.23 -9.29
CA TRP A 104 -2.99 -14.05 -9.19
C TRP A 104 -2.57 -14.29 -7.74
N GLU A 105 -2.47 -13.22 -6.95
CA GLU A 105 -1.96 -13.27 -5.59
C GLU A 105 -3.02 -13.82 -4.63
N THR A 106 -4.23 -13.25 -4.62
CA THR A 106 -5.24 -13.57 -3.61
C THR A 106 -6.09 -14.78 -3.98
N TYR A 107 -6.48 -14.94 -5.25
CA TYR A 107 -7.32 -16.07 -5.66
C TYR A 107 -6.51 -17.35 -5.92
N LEU A 108 -5.37 -17.25 -6.60
CA LEU A 108 -4.50 -18.40 -6.86
C LEU A 108 -3.45 -18.65 -5.75
N GLY A 109 -3.29 -17.72 -4.79
CA GLY A 109 -2.34 -17.86 -3.68
C GLY A 109 -0.88 -17.88 -4.14
N ARG A 110 -0.55 -17.17 -5.23
CA ARG A 110 0.78 -17.20 -5.84
C ARG A 110 1.61 -15.98 -5.44
N ASP A 111 2.77 -16.23 -4.87
CA ASP A 111 3.83 -15.23 -4.70
C ASP A 111 4.74 -15.23 -5.94
N ALA A 112 4.22 -14.71 -7.05
CA ALA A 112 4.94 -14.67 -8.31
C ALA A 112 5.85 -13.45 -8.38
N ALA A 113 7.12 -13.67 -8.71
CA ALA A 113 8.09 -12.58 -8.90
C ALA A 113 7.70 -11.58 -10.01
N VAL A 114 6.93 -12.05 -11.00
CA VAL A 114 6.28 -11.24 -12.04
C VAL A 114 4.89 -11.81 -12.27
N SER A 115 3.89 -10.95 -12.18
CA SER A 115 2.48 -11.26 -12.37
C SER A 115 2.00 -10.88 -13.79
N PRO A 116 0.89 -11.45 -14.27
CA PRO A 116 0.23 -10.95 -15.47
C PRO A 116 -0.22 -9.48 -15.36
N GLY A 117 -0.39 -8.95 -14.15
CA GLY A 117 -0.72 -7.55 -13.90
C GLY A 117 0.39 -6.59 -14.37
N ASP A 118 1.66 -7.02 -14.34
CA ASP A 118 2.81 -6.22 -14.75
C ASP A 118 2.74 -5.77 -16.22
N PHE A 119 2.12 -6.58 -17.09
CA PHE A 119 1.87 -6.18 -18.48
C PHE A 119 0.94 -4.97 -18.62
N PHE A 120 0.15 -4.68 -17.59
CA PHE A 120 -0.74 -3.52 -17.56
C PHE A 120 -0.15 -2.37 -16.75
N TYR A 121 0.62 -2.65 -15.70
CA TYR A 121 1.32 -1.61 -14.95
C TYR A 121 2.36 -0.88 -15.80
N VAL A 122 3.13 -1.58 -16.64
CA VAL A 122 4.11 -0.91 -17.53
C VAL A 122 3.45 0.13 -18.45
N PRO A 123 2.42 -0.19 -19.25
CA PRO A 123 1.63 0.80 -19.97
C PRO A 123 1.01 1.87 -19.07
N ALA A 124 0.58 1.53 -17.85
CA ALA A 124 0.01 2.50 -16.93
C ALA A 124 0.99 3.65 -16.66
N TYR A 125 2.24 3.34 -16.33
CA TYR A 125 3.30 4.33 -16.15
C TYR A 125 3.59 5.14 -17.41
N LEU A 126 3.65 4.48 -18.57
CA LEU A 126 3.92 5.17 -19.85
C LEU A 126 2.81 6.17 -20.19
N PHE A 127 1.54 5.77 -20.08
CA PHE A 127 0.41 6.64 -20.37
C PHE A 127 0.23 7.75 -19.33
N LEU A 128 0.44 7.43 -18.05
CA LEU A 128 0.37 8.41 -16.96
C LEU A 128 1.46 9.47 -17.12
N GLY A 129 2.72 9.05 -17.28
CA GLY A 129 3.85 9.93 -17.54
C GLY A 129 3.64 10.79 -18.78
N TRP A 130 3.21 10.19 -19.90
CA TRP A 130 2.85 10.91 -21.12
C TRP A 130 1.75 11.96 -20.87
N GLY A 131 0.67 11.57 -20.20
CA GLY A 131 -0.45 12.46 -19.89
C GLY A 131 -0.01 13.67 -19.06
N MET A 132 0.83 13.45 -18.04
CA MET A 132 1.37 14.50 -17.19
C MET A 132 2.37 15.41 -17.94
N VAL A 133 3.25 14.85 -18.77
CA VAL A 133 4.18 15.64 -19.60
C VAL A 133 3.42 16.53 -20.60
N MET A 134 2.37 15.99 -21.21
CA MET A 134 1.52 16.75 -22.15
C MET A 134 0.85 17.97 -21.51
N ALA A 135 0.76 18.05 -20.18
CA ALA A 135 0.16 19.20 -19.50
C ALA A 135 1.04 20.44 -19.54
N PHE A 136 2.34 20.28 -19.78
CA PHE A 136 3.27 21.40 -19.93
C PHE A 136 4.10 21.35 -21.23
N ALA A 137 4.01 20.31 -22.05
CA ALA A 137 4.80 20.19 -23.29
C ALA A 137 4.68 21.42 -24.20
N ASP A 138 3.48 22.00 -24.32
CA ASP A 138 3.22 23.20 -25.13
C ASP A 138 3.33 24.52 -24.33
N ARG A 139 3.68 24.46 -23.04
CA ARG A 139 3.72 25.61 -22.13
C ARG A 139 5.17 25.87 -21.71
N ARG A 140 5.62 27.12 -21.82
CA ARG A 140 6.93 27.50 -21.26
C ARG A 140 6.85 27.41 -19.73
N LEU A 141 7.55 26.44 -19.14
CA LEU A 141 7.71 26.32 -17.70
C LEU A 141 8.65 27.42 -17.22
N ASN A 142 8.10 28.51 -16.68
CA ASN A 142 8.87 29.59 -16.08
C ASN A 142 9.08 29.32 -14.58
N LEU A 143 9.84 28.27 -14.28
CA LEU A 143 10.23 27.97 -12.90
C LEU A 143 11.40 28.86 -12.48
N GLU A 144 11.32 29.41 -11.27
CA GLU A 144 12.43 30.14 -10.67
C GLU A 144 13.60 29.19 -10.34
N VAL A 145 14.82 29.71 -10.25
CA VAL A 145 16.02 28.91 -9.97
C VAL A 145 15.88 28.09 -8.68
N TRP A 146 15.25 28.65 -7.64
CA TRP A 146 14.99 27.92 -6.39
C TRP A 146 13.99 26.78 -6.58
N GLN A 147 12.97 26.95 -7.42
CA GLN A 147 12.01 25.88 -7.74
C GLN A 147 12.69 24.73 -8.50
N TRP A 148 13.61 25.04 -9.42
CA TRP A 148 14.49 24.03 -10.02
C TRP A 148 15.37 23.34 -8.98
N GLY A 149 15.87 24.08 -7.99
CA GLY A 149 16.58 23.53 -6.83
C GLY A 149 15.75 22.50 -6.06
N ILE A 150 14.46 22.79 -5.81
CA ILE A 150 13.53 21.84 -5.17
C ILE A 150 13.34 20.58 -6.03
N VAL A 151 13.10 20.74 -7.34
CA VAL A 151 12.93 19.60 -8.26
C VAL A 151 14.18 18.73 -8.28
N ALA A 152 15.37 19.33 -8.37
CA ALA A 152 16.65 18.62 -8.35
C ALA A 152 16.90 17.92 -7.00
N GLY A 153 16.55 18.56 -5.88
CA GLY A 153 16.66 17.99 -4.54
C GLY A 153 15.79 16.73 -4.39
N ILE A 154 14.50 16.82 -4.77
CA ILE A 154 13.59 15.67 -4.75
C ILE A 154 14.09 14.56 -5.67
N ALA A 155 14.48 14.88 -6.90
CA ALA A 155 15.05 13.90 -7.83
C ALA A 155 16.25 13.16 -7.21
N THR A 156 17.18 13.90 -6.60
CA THR A 156 18.40 13.33 -6.01
C THR A 156 18.08 12.42 -4.83
N ILE A 157 17.20 12.86 -3.92
CA ILE A 157 16.79 12.08 -2.75
C ILE A 157 16.08 10.80 -3.18
N SER A 158 15.15 10.90 -4.13
CA SER A 158 14.39 9.75 -4.62
C SER A 158 15.28 8.75 -5.35
N ILE A 159 16.21 9.21 -6.20
CA ILE A 159 17.20 8.33 -6.86
C ILE A 159 18.11 7.66 -5.83
N ALA A 160 18.59 8.40 -4.82
CA ALA A 160 19.45 7.84 -3.78
C ALA A 160 18.70 6.76 -2.96
N PHE A 161 17.45 7.03 -2.60
CA PHE A 161 16.61 6.09 -1.86
C PHE A 161 16.31 4.83 -2.69
N ALA A 162 15.91 4.99 -3.94
CA ALA A 162 15.72 3.93 -4.92
C ALA A 162 16.97 3.04 -5.09
N THR A 163 18.13 3.68 -5.20
CA THR A 163 19.43 3.00 -5.34
C THR A 163 19.74 2.19 -4.08
N TRP A 164 19.53 2.78 -2.90
CA TRP A 164 19.73 2.10 -1.62
C TRP A 164 18.80 0.89 -1.44
N LEU A 165 17.53 1.00 -1.84
CA LEU A 165 16.60 -0.14 -1.83
C LEU A 165 17.04 -1.27 -2.77
N THR A 166 17.79 -0.96 -3.82
CA THR A 166 18.20 -1.94 -4.83
C THR A 166 19.52 -2.62 -4.49
N ILE A 167 20.44 -1.96 -3.77
CA ILE A 167 21.81 -2.47 -3.50
C ILE A 167 21.93 -3.24 -2.17
N SER A 168 21.03 -3.04 -1.20
CA SER A 168 21.17 -3.62 0.16
C SER A 168 19.99 -4.54 0.55
N PRO A 169 19.98 -5.81 0.10
CA PRO A 169 18.92 -6.77 0.41
C PRO A 169 19.25 -7.60 1.67
N GLU A 170 19.56 -6.96 2.78
CA GLU A 170 19.54 -7.68 4.06
C GLU A 170 18.08 -7.88 4.48
N LYS A 171 17.61 -9.12 4.37
CA LYS A 171 16.28 -9.48 4.85
C LYS A 171 16.27 -9.46 6.37
N THR A 172 15.33 -8.71 6.93
CA THR A 172 15.09 -8.61 8.37
C THR A 172 13.77 -9.32 8.65
N ALA A 173 13.73 -10.15 9.70
CA ALA A 173 12.54 -10.92 10.05
C ALA A 173 11.30 -10.04 10.35
N SER A 174 11.50 -8.76 10.68
CA SER A 174 10.43 -7.78 10.93
C SER A 174 10.92 -6.35 10.65
N ALA A 175 10.17 -5.56 9.87
CA ALA A 175 10.30 -4.10 9.90
C ALA A 175 9.20 -3.56 10.80
N ASP A 176 9.61 -3.20 12.01
CA ASP A 176 8.82 -2.64 13.10
C ASP A 176 8.47 -1.17 12.85
N LEU A 177 8.15 -0.79 11.61
CA LEU A 177 7.96 0.63 11.28
C LEU A 177 6.50 1.06 11.31
N PHE A 178 5.51 0.19 11.01
CA PHE A 178 4.07 0.44 11.24
C PHE A 178 3.22 -0.84 11.42
N GLY A 179 3.78 -1.87 12.06
CA GLY A 179 3.07 -3.08 12.54
C GLY A 179 2.93 -3.05 14.06
N ILE A 180 2.02 -2.21 14.57
CA ILE A 180 1.85 -1.90 16.00
C ILE A 180 1.77 -3.19 16.85
N GLU A 181 2.74 -3.41 17.75
CA GLU A 181 2.65 -4.44 18.79
C GLU A 181 1.39 -4.22 19.66
N PRO A 182 0.69 -5.28 20.10
CA PRO A 182 -0.31 -5.13 21.15
C PRO A 182 0.40 -4.62 22.42
N VAL A 183 -0.06 -3.47 22.93
CA VAL A 183 0.30 -2.87 24.23
C VAL A 183 0.13 -3.86 25.41
N SER A 184 -0.46 -5.03 25.18
CA SER A 184 -0.68 -6.09 26.15
C SER A 184 0.58 -6.80 26.68
N ALA A 185 1.78 -6.57 26.11
CA ALA A 185 3.00 -7.21 26.61
C ALA A 185 3.70 -6.47 27.77
N GLN A 186 3.17 -5.32 28.24
CA GLN A 186 3.69 -4.59 29.41
C GLN A 186 2.84 -4.80 30.67
N THR A 187 2.50 -6.03 31.00
CA THR A 187 2.24 -6.48 32.38
C THR A 187 2.24 -8.00 32.32
N ILE A 188 3.34 -8.68 32.62
CA ILE A 188 3.66 -9.21 33.95
C ILE A 188 5.19 -9.29 34.06
N ALA A 189 5.78 -8.40 34.85
CA ALA A 189 7.09 -8.63 35.41
C ALA A 189 7.00 -9.86 36.33
N THR A 190 7.69 -10.94 35.98
CA THR A 190 7.85 -12.08 36.89
C THR A 190 8.93 -11.73 37.93
N PRO A 191 8.77 -12.06 39.22
CA PRO A 191 9.65 -11.55 40.27
C PRO A 191 11.07 -12.14 40.16
N ALA A 192 12.06 -11.25 40.25
CA ALA A 192 13.46 -11.61 40.33
C ALA A 192 13.76 -12.42 41.60
N LYS A 193 14.32 -13.62 41.42
CA LYS A 193 14.90 -14.46 42.48
C LYS A 193 16.31 -13.92 42.79
N PRO A 194 16.66 -13.51 44.02
CA PRO A 194 17.98 -12.97 44.29
C PRO A 194 19.04 -14.08 44.35
N THR A 195 19.94 -14.09 43.37
CA THR A 195 21.17 -14.89 43.39
C THR A 195 22.26 -14.11 44.13
N VAL A 196 22.59 -14.57 45.33
CA VAL A 196 23.72 -14.05 46.13
C VAL A 196 25.03 -14.47 45.44
N LYS A 197 25.85 -13.48 45.06
CA LYS A 197 27.23 -13.69 44.57
C LYS A 197 28.13 -14.11 45.73
N ALA A 198 28.78 -15.27 45.57
CA ALA A 198 29.84 -15.74 46.46
C ALA A 198 31.17 -15.06 46.08
N THR A 199 31.81 -14.41 47.06
CA THR A 199 33.21 -13.94 46.98
C THR A 199 34.09 -14.92 47.76
N GLN A 200 35.15 -15.40 47.10
CA GLN A 200 36.17 -16.29 47.66
C GLN A 200 37.10 -15.54 48.62
N VAL A 201 37.36 -16.12 49.79
CA VAL A 201 38.62 -15.96 50.56
C VAL A 201 38.94 -17.32 51.22
N ALA A 202 40.17 -17.78 51.03
CA ALA A 202 40.77 -19.00 51.64
C ALA A 202 41.64 -18.60 52.86
N PRO A 203 42.29 -19.51 53.63
CA PRO A 203 42.01 -20.93 53.95
C PRO A 203 42.18 -21.33 55.46
N LYS A 204 41.76 -22.59 55.77
CA LYS A 204 42.28 -23.55 56.79
C LYS A 204 41.95 -23.35 58.30
N PRO A 205 42.08 -24.40 59.15
CA PRO A 205 41.73 -25.82 59.01
C PRO A 205 41.06 -26.44 60.27
N GLY A 206 40.52 -27.65 60.13
CA GLY A 206 40.15 -28.56 61.24
C GLY A 206 38.64 -28.78 61.31
N SER A 207 38.09 -29.92 61.70
CA SER A 207 38.61 -31.23 62.06
C SER A 207 37.37 -32.14 62.19
N GLN A 208 37.50 -33.40 61.79
CA GLN A 208 36.80 -34.58 62.33
C GLN A 208 35.27 -34.78 62.03
N THR A 209 35.02 -35.73 61.11
CA THR A 209 34.17 -36.94 61.21
C THR A 209 33.56 -37.32 62.59
N PRO A 210 32.65 -38.33 62.70
CA PRO A 210 31.54 -38.81 61.83
C PRO A 210 30.29 -39.37 62.61
N LYS A 211 29.28 -39.89 61.88
CA LYS A 211 28.20 -40.85 62.29
C LYS A 211 27.13 -40.26 63.23
N VAL A 212 25.85 -40.69 63.28
CA VAL A 212 25.21 -42.02 63.15
C VAL A 212 23.72 -41.81 62.74
N GLN A 213 23.16 -42.76 61.98
CA GLN A 213 21.71 -43.04 61.75
C GLN A 213 21.00 -43.53 63.05
N PRO A 214 19.79 -44.12 63.05
CA PRO A 214 18.47 -43.77 62.45
C PRO A 214 17.33 -43.88 63.50
N LEU A 215 16.10 -43.41 63.23
CA LEU A 215 14.87 -44.02 63.81
C LEU A 215 13.58 -43.56 63.11
N VAL A 216 12.89 -44.51 62.50
CA VAL A 216 11.44 -44.55 62.14
C VAL A 216 10.79 -45.38 63.28
N PRO A 217 9.48 -45.33 63.67
CA PRO A 217 8.28 -45.14 62.84
C PRO A 217 7.03 -44.49 63.52
N GLN A 218 5.99 -44.13 62.74
CA GLN A 218 4.59 -44.57 62.93
C GLN A 218 3.58 -43.79 62.05
N ALA A 219 2.52 -44.50 61.65
CA ALA A 219 1.48 -44.11 60.70
C ALA A 219 0.11 -43.99 61.37
N VAL A 220 -0.74 -43.04 60.92
CA VAL A 220 -2.23 -43.05 61.00
C VAL A 220 -2.79 -42.14 59.85
N PRO A 221 -3.97 -42.41 59.23
CA PRO A 221 -4.24 -42.12 57.81
C PRO A 221 -5.31 -41.06 57.47
N SER A 222 -5.31 -40.64 56.18
CA SER A 222 -6.42 -40.16 55.30
C SER A 222 -7.03 -38.76 55.57
N PRO A 223 -7.45 -37.97 54.54
CA PRO A 223 -8.40 -38.37 53.49
C PRO A 223 -8.10 -37.99 52.03
N GLN A 224 -8.70 -38.79 51.15
CA GLN A 224 -8.76 -38.72 49.69
C GLN A 224 -9.14 -37.32 49.16
N THR A 225 -8.41 -36.86 48.15
CA THR A 225 -8.84 -35.76 47.27
C THR A 225 -9.08 -36.32 45.87
N ALA A 226 -10.29 -36.10 45.36
CA ALA A 226 -10.72 -36.47 44.02
C ALA A 226 -9.87 -35.76 42.94
N PRO A 227 -9.56 -36.40 41.80
CA PRO A 227 -8.92 -35.73 40.68
C PRO A 227 -9.93 -34.83 39.95
N SER A 228 -9.68 -33.52 39.98
CA SER A 228 -10.32 -32.54 39.10
C SER A 228 -9.79 -32.75 37.68
N VAL A 229 -10.61 -33.36 36.82
CA VAL A 229 -10.32 -33.49 35.39
C VAL A 229 -10.77 -32.21 34.70
N LEU A 230 -9.84 -31.29 34.45
CA LEU A 230 -10.01 -30.28 33.41
C LEU A 230 -9.61 -30.92 32.07
N PRO A 231 -10.41 -30.76 30.99
CA PRO A 231 -10.03 -31.26 29.68
C PRO A 231 -8.81 -30.48 29.19
N PHE A 232 -7.70 -31.20 29.03
CA PHE A 232 -6.56 -30.77 28.25
C PHE A 232 -7.06 -30.54 26.81
N VAL A 233 -7.30 -29.29 26.44
CA VAL A 233 -7.49 -28.90 25.04
C VAL A 233 -6.17 -29.19 24.34
N LEU A 234 -6.11 -30.34 23.68
CA LEU A 234 -5.09 -30.66 22.70
C LEU A 234 -5.06 -29.50 21.70
N ARG A 235 -4.01 -28.68 21.80
CA ARG A 235 -3.62 -27.70 20.79
C ARG A 235 -3.56 -28.44 19.46
N ALA A 236 -4.57 -28.23 18.62
CA ALA A 236 -4.54 -28.69 17.24
C ALA A 236 -3.25 -28.13 16.62
N ALA A 237 -2.37 -29.02 16.16
CA ALA A 237 -1.24 -28.62 15.36
C ALA A 237 -1.76 -27.78 14.18
N PRO A 238 -1.04 -26.74 13.75
CA PRO A 238 -1.42 -26.02 12.55
C PRO A 238 -1.45 -27.03 11.41
N VAL A 239 -2.65 -27.22 10.85
CA VAL A 239 -2.80 -27.90 9.56
C VAL A 239 -2.05 -27.02 8.58
N LYS A 240 -0.82 -27.40 8.24
CA LYS A 240 -0.17 -26.89 7.03
C LYS A 240 -1.09 -27.31 5.90
N SER A 241 -1.87 -26.36 5.40
CA SER A 241 -2.61 -26.52 4.15
C SER A 241 -1.63 -27.09 3.13
N GLU A 242 -1.95 -28.28 2.61
CA GLU A 242 -1.17 -28.87 1.52
C GLU A 242 -1.06 -27.84 0.41
N GLU A 243 0.17 -27.49 0.06
CA GLU A 243 0.50 -26.53 -0.98
C GLU A 243 -0.01 -27.11 -2.31
N GLN A 244 -1.25 -26.76 -2.65
CA GLN A 244 -1.94 -27.33 -3.80
C GLN A 244 -1.18 -26.92 -5.05
N LYS A 245 -0.57 -27.91 -5.71
CA LYS A 245 0.28 -27.70 -6.88
C LYS A 245 -0.52 -26.87 -7.91
N PRO A 246 0.01 -25.72 -8.37
CA PRO A 246 -0.74 -24.82 -9.22
C PRO A 246 -1.12 -25.52 -10.54
N PRO A 247 -2.23 -25.11 -11.17
CA PRO A 247 -2.54 -25.58 -12.52
C PRO A 247 -1.35 -25.35 -13.46
N ALA A 248 -1.08 -26.30 -14.36
CA ALA A 248 0.11 -26.25 -15.21
C ALA A 248 0.25 -24.95 -16.04
N TRP A 249 -0.88 -24.35 -16.42
CA TRP A 249 -0.90 -23.07 -17.15
C TRP A 249 -0.39 -21.90 -16.30
N VAL A 250 -0.58 -21.93 -14.97
CA VAL A 250 -0.12 -20.89 -14.04
C VAL A 250 1.41 -20.89 -13.98
N SER A 251 2.01 -22.07 -13.77
CA SER A 251 3.47 -22.23 -13.77
C SER A 251 4.08 -21.87 -15.12
N ALA A 252 3.46 -22.27 -16.23
CA ALA A 252 3.95 -21.92 -17.56
C ALA A 252 4.00 -20.40 -17.81
N ILE A 253 3.02 -19.66 -17.28
CA ILE A 253 3.03 -18.19 -17.33
C ILE A 253 4.16 -17.66 -16.46
N GLU A 254 4.28 -18.07 -15.20
CA GLU A 254 5.36 -17.61 -14.30
C GLU A 254 6.75 -17.85 -14.89
N ASP A 255 6.99 -19.03 -15.46
CA ASP A 255 8.25 -19.37 -16.13
C ASP A 255 8.52 -18.48 -17.34
N THR A 256 7.47 -18.13 -18.10
CA THR A 256 7.56 -17.21 -19.24
C THR A 256 7.85 -15.78 -18.80
N LEU A 257 7.38 -15.37 -17.61
CA LEU A 257 7.52 -14.01 -17.10
C LEU A 257 8.78 -13.79 -16.25
N ALA A 258 9.32 -14.84 -15.65
CA ALA A 258 10.51 -14.78 -14.80
C ALA A 258 11.70 -13.99 -15.41
N PRO A 259 12.01 -14.10 -16.72
CA PRO A 259 13.12 -13.33 -17.32
C PRO A 259 12.92 -11.81 -17.28
N PHE A 260 11.69 -11.33 -17.13
CA PHE A 260 11.39 -9.89 -17.09
C PHE A 260 11.54 -9.27 -15.70
N LYS A 261 11.71 -10.08 -14.64
CA LYS A 261 11.75 -9.60 -13.25
C LYS A 261 12.74 -8.45 -13.07
N THR A 262 13.99 -8.65 -13.48
CA THR A 262 15.03 -7.63 -13.33
C THR A 262 14.70 -6.35 -14.08
N PHE A 263 14.17 -6.47 -15.31
CA PHE A 263 13.74 -5.30 -16.08
C PHE A 263 12.64 -4.53 -15.36
N LEU A 264 11.61 -5.22 -14.87
CA LEU A 264 10.47 -4.62 -14.18
C LEU A 264 10.88 -3.96 -12.86
N ASP A 265 11.73 -4.61 -12.06
CA ASP A 265 12.26 -4.08 -10.79
C ASP A 265 12.98 -2.74 -10.97
N TYR A 266 13.71 -2.56 -12.08
CA TYR A 266 14.35 -1.29 -12.44
C TYR A 266 13.37 -0.31 -13.08
N PHE A 267 12.50 -0.79 -13.96
CA PHE A 267 11.53 0.04 -14.67
C PHE A 267 10.61 0.77 -13.68
N TYR A 268 10.00 0.06 -12.72
CA TYR A 268 9.07 0.67 -11.77
C TYR A 268 9.73 1.77 -10.96
N VAL A 269 10.91 1.51 -10.41
CA VAL A 269 11.64 2.51 -9.65
C VAL A 269 12.01 3.74 -10.48
N MET A 270 12.48 3.54 -11.72
CA MET A 270 12.78 4.66 -12.61
C MET A 270 11.51 5.44 -12.98
N ALA A 271 10.40 4.74 -13.21
CA ALA A 271 9.12 5.33 -13.57
C ALA A 271 8.50 6.12 -12.40
N ASP A 272 8.58 5.60 -11.18
CA ASP A 272 8.14 6.26 -9.94
C ASP A 272 8.89 7.57 -9.71
N VAL A 273 10.23 7.52 -9.79
CA VAL A 273 11.07 8.72 -9.68
C VAL A 273 10.72 9.72 -10.78
N PHE A 274 10.55 9.26 -12.02
CA PHE A 274 10.18 10.12 -13.14
C PHE A 274 8.82 10.80 -12.92
N ILE A 275 7.79 10.04 -12.54
CA ILE A 275 6.46 10.57 -12.24
C ILE A 275 6.53 11.58 -11.09
N LEU A 276 7.30 11.30 -10.04
CA LEU A 276 7.48 12.20 -8.91
C LEU A 276 8.12 13.54 -9.31
N ILE A 277 9.15 13.51 -10.16
CA ILE A 277 9.80 14.71 -10.71
C ILE A 277 8.80 15.52 -11.53
N VAL A 278 8.06 14.86 -12.42
CA VAL A 278 7.04 15.50 -13.27
C VAL A 278 5.93 16.10 -12.42
N ALA A 279 5.43 15.38 -11.41
CA ALA A 279 4.42 15.84 -10.47
C ALA A 279 4.88 17.08 -9.69
N THR A 280 6.11 17.07 -9.18
CA THR A 280 6.71 18.21 -8.46
C THR A 280 6.84 19.42 -9.38
N THR A 281 7.31 19.20 -10.61
CA THR A 281 7.47 20.26 -11.61
C THR A 281 6.11 20.92 -11.92
N LEU A 282 5.08 20.11 -12.16
CA LEU A 282 3.71 20.56 -12.38
C LEU A 282 3.14 21.32 -11.19
N LEU A 283 3.38 20.81 -9.98
CA LEU A 283 2.91 21.42 -8.73
C LEU A 283 3.48 22.82 -8.55
N LEU A 284 4.78 22.99 -8.76
CA LEU A 284 5.47 24.28 -8.64
C LEU A 284 5.08 25.23 -9.77
N ALA A 285 4.97 24.72 -11.00
CA ALA A 285 4.60 25.53 -12.17
C ALA A 285 3.17 26.09 -12.08
N PHE A 286 2.25 25.36 -11.44
CA PHE A 286 0.84 25.74 -11.34
C PHE A 286 0.41 26.19 -9.93
N TRP A 287 1.34 26.41 -9.00
CA TRP A 287 1.06 26.63 -7.57
C TRP A 287 0.10 27.79 -7.27
N GLY A 288 0.17 28.92 -7.98
CA GLY A 288 -0.52 30.18 -7.61
C GLY A 288 -1.88 30.46 -8.28
N GLY A 289 -2.37 29.61 -9.18
CA GLY A 289 -3.58 29.89 -9.97
C GLY A 289 -4.86 29.19 -9.50
N ARG A 290 -6.04 29.56 -10.03
CA ARG A 290 -7.28 28.77 -9.87
C ARG A 290 -7.17 27.35 -10.48
N PHE A 291 -6.27 27.17 -11.44
CA PHE A 291 -5.86 25.87 -11.98
C PHE A 291 -5.03 25.04 -11.00
N SER A 292 -4.52 25.62 -9.92
CA SER A 292 -3.66 24.93 -8.97
C SER A 292 -4.38 23.79 -8.26
N GLN A 293 -5.70 23.88 -8.04
CA GLN A 293 -6.41 22.91 -7.20
C GLN A 293 -6.45 21.51 -7.83
N SER A 294 -6.78 21.38 -9.12
CA SER A 294 -6.76 20.08 -9.81
C SER A 294 -5.35 19.50 -9.81
N TRP A 295 -4.35 20.30 -10.20
CA TRP A 295 -2.96 19.87 -10.26
C TRP A 295 -2.31 19.56 -8.91
N ARG A 296 -2.75 20.21 -7.82
CA ARG A 296 -2.35 19.84 -6.44
C ARG A 296 -2.84 18.44 -6.08
N MET A 297 -4.06 18.09 -6.46
CA MET A 297 -4.58 16.74 -6.23
C MET A 297 -3.85 15.70 -7.08
N ILE A 298 -3.57 15.99 -8.36
CA ILE A 298 -2.78 15.11 -9.24
C ILE A 298 -1.35 14.92 -8.68
N ALA A 299 -0.72 15.98 -8.19
CA ALA A 299 0.59 15.86 -7.56
C ALA A 299 0.51 15.01 -6.29
N ALA A 300 -0.43 15.29 -5.39
CA ALA A 300 -0.63 14.48 -4.18
C ALA A 300 -0.91 12.99 -4.50
N ALA A 301 -1.62 12.71 -5.59
CA ALA A 301 -1.86 11.36 -6.08
C ALA A 301 -0.55 10.67 -6.50
N ALA A 302 0.30 11.36 -7.25
CA ALA A 302 1.62 10.85 -7.65
C ALA A 302 2.56 10.63 -6.46
N PHE A 303 2.54 11.53 -5.46
CA PHE A 303 3.28 11.33 -4.21
C PHE A 303 2.77 10.12 -3.42
N SER A 304 1.45 9.92 -3.38
CA SER A 304 0.84 8.76 -2.71
C SER A 304 1.25 7.46 -3.41
N LEU A 305 1.17 7.43 -4.75
CA LEU A 305 1.61 6.29 -5.55
C LEU A 305 3.08 5.94 -5.26
N TYR A 306 3.97 6.93 -5.32
CA TYR A 306 5.39 6.76 -4.99
C TYR A 306 5.62 6.19 -3.58
N ILE A 307 4.88 6.66 -2.57
CA ILE A 307 5.01 6.15 -1.20
C ILE A 307 4.63 4.67 -1.13
N ALA A 308 3.50 4.29 -1.76
CA ALA A 308 3.03 2.92 -1.80
C ALA A 308 4.02 2.01 -2.53
N ASP A 309 4.51 2.41 -3.70
CA ASP A 309 5.42 1.60 -4.51
C ASP A 309 6.80 1.43 -3.85
N MET A 310 7.33 2.49 -3.24
CA MET A 310 8.57 2.40 -2.48
C MET A 310 8.42 1.52 -1.23
N TRP A 311 7.28 1.61 -0.55
CA TRP A 311 6.97 0.71 0.57
C TRP A 311 6.90 -0.74 0.10
N PHE A 312 6.17 -1.02 -0.98
CA PHE A 312 6.05 -2.36 -1.54
C PHE A 312 7.41 -2.94 -1.93
N LYS A 313 8.26 -2.15 -2.61
CA LYS A 313 9.62 -2.56 -2.95
C LYS A 313 10.47 -2.82 -1.71
N TYR A 314 10.40 -1.95 -0.71
CA TYR A 314 11.09 -2.17 0.56
C TYR A 314 10.62 -3.47 1.25
N ALA A 315 9.31 -3.68 1.30
CA ALA A 315 8.69 -4.79 2.00
C ALA A 315 9.05 -6.13 1.33
N THR A 316 8.91 -6.24 0.01
CA THR A 316 9.28 -7.43 -0.76
C THR A 316 10.79 -7.72 -0.76
N ALA A 317 11.63 -6.68 -0.74
CA ALA A 317 13.08 -6.85 -0.74
C ALA A 317 13.65 -7.22 0.64
N ARG A 318 13.02 -6.77 1.74
CA ARG A 318 13.60 -6.85 3.09
C ARG A 318 12.79 -7.63 4.11
N LEU A 319 11.51 -7.89 3.89
CA LEU A 319 10.71 -8.71 4.79
C LEU A 319 10.69 -10.15 4.31
N GLU A 320 10.98 -11.09 5.21
CA GLU A 320 10.92 -12.52 4.87
C GLU A 320 9.49 -13.01 4.66
N ASN A 321 8.53 -12.45 5.42
CA ASN A 321 7.11 -12.82 5.39
C ASN A 321 6.25 -11.61 5.02
N TYR A 322 6.59 -10.95 3.91
CA TYR A 322 5.72 -9.88 3.40
C TYR A 322 4.32 -10.44 3.09
N GLN A 323 3.30 -9.69 3.48
CA GLN A 323 1.92 -9.95 3.12
C GLN A 323 1.29 -8.64 2.67
N SER A 324 0.56 -8.71 1.56
CA SER A 324 -0.23 -7.61 1.03
C SER A 324 -1.34 -7.19 2.00
N GLY A 325 -1.75 -5.94 1.88
CA GLY A 325 -2.66 -5.24 2.79
C GLY A 325 -1.98 -4.59 3.99
N GLY A 326 -0.68 -4.26 3.91
CA GLY A 326 -0.01 -3.45 4.92
C GLY A 326 -0.58 -2.03 5.01
N LEU A 327 -0.46 -1.36 6.16
CA LEU A 327 -1.05 -0.03 6.36
C LEU A 327 -0.63 1.00 5.30
N LEU A 328 0.63 0.97 4.86
CA LEU A 328 1.16 1.90 3.86
C LEU A 328 0.64 1.64 2.43
N GLU A 329 0.00 0.50 2.17
CA GLU A 329 -0.61 0.21 0.87
C GLU A 329 -1.90 1.00 0.66
N ILE A 330 -2.46 1.62 1.72
CA ILE A 330 -3.56 2.57 1.56
C ILE A 330 -3.22 3.73 0.61
N PHE A 331 -1.95 4.07 0.48
CA PHE A 331 -1.53 5.14 -0.40
C PHE A 331 -1.80 4.84 -1.89
N TRP A 332 -1.96 3.57 -2.30
CA TRP A 332 -2.50 3.23 -3.63
C TRP A 332 -3.96 3.67 -3.76
N VAL A 333 -4.78 3.38 -2.75
CA VAL A 333 -6.20 3.82 -2.73
C VAL A 333 -6.29 5.35 -2.73
N LEU A 334 -5.49 6.02 -1.90
CA LEU A 334 -5.45 7.48 -1.84
C LEU A 334 -5.01 8.07 -3.19
N SER A 335 -4.06 7.43 -3.89
CA SER A 335 -3.65 7.84 -5.22
C SER A 335 -4.82 7.83 -6.21
N GLY A 336 -5.53 6.70 -6.33
CA GLY A 336 -6.71 6.58 -7.20
C GLY A 336 -7.76 7.65 -6.89
N VAL A 337 -8.10 7.81 -5.61
CA VAL A 337 -9.04 8.84 -5.13
C VAL A 337 -8.61 10.25 -5.51
N LEU A 338 -7.34 10.59 -5.30
CA LEU A 338 -6.81 11.93 -5.59
C LEU A 338 -6.74 12.22 -7.10
N PHE A 339 -6.46 11.20 -7.93
CA PHE A 339 -6.61 11.32 -9.38
C PHE A 339 -8.06 11.60 -9.79
N GLY A 340 -9.02 10.90 -9.17
CA GLY A 340 -10.46 11.12 -9.37
C GLY A 340 -10.91 12.54 -9.00
N ILE A 341 -10.53 13.01 -7.81
CA ILE A 341 -10.79 14.38 -7.33
C ILE A 341 -10.15 15.40 -8.28
N GLY A 342 -8.89 15.21 -8.67
CA GLY A 342 -8.19 16.10 -9.61
C GLY A 342 -8.93 16.23 -10.94
N ALA A 343 -9.44 15.11 -11.48
CA ALA A 343 -10.27 15.09 -12.68
C ALA A 343 -11.63 15.79 -12.47
N ALA A 344 -12.25 15.62 -11.31
CA ALA A 344 -13.51 16.29 -10.96
C ALA A 344 -13.35 17.82 -10.91
N LEU A 345 -12.30 18.31 -10.25
CA LEU A 345 -12.03 19.74 -10.10
C LEU A 345 -11.69 20.42 -11.43
N GLU A 346 -10.89 19.76 -12.29
CA GLU A 346 -10.57 20.31 -13.62
C GLU A 346 -11.84 20.49 -14.48
N TYR A 347 -12.75 19.53 -14.40
CA TYR A 347 -14.00 19.58 -15.16
C TYR A 347 -14.89 20.76 -14.72
N ASP A 348 -14.99 21.01 -13.41
CA ASP A 348 -15.76 22.14 -12.87
C ASP A 348 -15.16 23.48 -13.30
N LEU A 349 -13.84 23.59 -13.17
CA LEU A 349 -13.11 24.78 -13.59
C LEU A 349 -13.31 25.08 -15.07
N SER A 350 -13.31 24.04 -15.90
CA SER A 350 -13.55 24.14 -17.35
C SER A 350 -14.99 24.59 -17.68
N ARG A 351 -15.99 24.20 -16.87
CA ARG A 351 -17.39 24.64 -17.05
C ARG A 351 -17.63 26.06 -16.56
N SER A 352 -17.06 26.44 -15.41
CA SER A 352 -17.27 27.77 -14.80
C SER A 352 -16.82 28.92 -15.72
N ARG A 353 -15.78 28.71 -16.54
CA ARG A 353 -15.30 29.69 -17.54
C ARG A 353 -16.35 30.06 -18.60
N ARG A 354 -17.33 29.20 -18.88
CA ARG A 354 -18.38 29.47 -19.88
C ARG A 354 -19.53 30.32 -19.34
N GLY A 355 -19.82 30.22 -18.03
CA GLY A 355 -20.89 31.00 -17.39
C GLY A 355 -20.60 32.51 -17.46
N GLY A 356 -19.37 32.91 -17.15
CA GLY A 356 -18.96 34.32 -17.20
C GLY A 356 -18.90 34.90 -18.61
N ARG A 357 -18.68 34.09 -19.65
CA ARG A 357 -18.56 34.55 -21.05
C ARG A 357 -19.90 34.67 -21.78
N ARG A 358 -21.00 34.19 -21.17
CA ARG A 358 -22.38 34.34 -21.68
C ARG A 358 -23.13 35.50 -21.01
N GLN A 359 -22.55 36.12 -19.99
CA GLN A 359 -23.13 37.23 -19.23
C GLN A 359 -22.39 38.56 -19.47
N ALA A 360 -21.49 38.61 -20.45
CA ALA A 360 -20.73 39.79 -20.85
C ALA A 360 -21.12 40.21 -22.27
#